data_AF-A0A2V9RN25-F1
#
_entry.id   AF-A0A2V9RN25-F1
#
_cell.length_a   1.000
_cell.length_b   1.000
_cell.length_c   1.000
_cell.angle_alpha   90.00
_cell.angle_beta   90.00
_cell.angle_gamma   90.00
#
_symmetry.space_group_name_H-M   'P 1'
#
loop_
_entity.id
_entity.type
_entity.pdbx_description
1 polymer ?
#
loop_
_entity_poly.entity_id
_entity_poly.type
_entity_poly.pdbx_seq_one_letter_code
_entity_poly.pdbx_strand_id
1 'polypeptide(L)'
;MLSESHPLQQLFIELVGRHYAEEIGIRDPQVVNYVAQLLTEFCDAEQLFKIRSEAGRPLSDVGEMLVESNPVFGPAPSFDRERQVRKHIGDYTLFFTGMFPESINAFRLRRNRVENFVDWMKAGKESYYIVSKFEFFEYAKVAPLFAVLASNFEQCVYGLNMVKNDLQEMQHPIMRRTSELLM
;
A
#
# COMPACT_ATOMS: atom_id res chain seq x y z
N MET A 1 6.64 -3.54 -16.72
CA MET A 1 6.92 -2.15 -16.29
C MET A 1 5.86 -1.27 -16.93
N LEU A 2 4.95 -0.71 -16.12
CA LEU A 2 3.95 0.24 -16.60
C LEU A 2 4.68 1.57 -16.89
N SER A 3 4.52 2.09 -18.10
CA SER A 3 5.17 3.33 -18.57
C SER A 3 4.79 4.52 -17.68
N GLU A 4 5.69 5.49 -17.51
CA GLU A 4 5.51 6.77 -16.78
C GLU A 4 4.30 7.61 -17.27
N SER A 5 3.61 7.17 -18.33
CA SER A 5 2.42 7.80 -18.92
C SER A 5 1.20 6.88 -18.88
N HIS A 6 1.09 5.97 -17.90
CA HIS A 6 -0.07 5.10 -17.81
C HIS A 6 -1.32 5.91 -17.36
N PRO A 7 -2.42 5.95 -18.13
CA PRO A 7 -3.60 6.78 -17.80
C PRO A 7 -4.17 6.51 -16.40
N LEU A 8 -4.08 5.25 -15.93
CA LEU A 8 -4.50 4.87 -14.58
C LEU A 8 -3.63 5.52 -13.49
N GLN A 9 -2.33 5.68 -13.72
CA GLN A 9 -1.45 6.32 -12.77
C GLN A 9 -1.78 7.81 -12.65
N GLN A 10 -2.08 8.47 -13.78
CA GLN A 10 -2.51 9.88 -13.79
C GLN A 10 -3.83 10.05 -13.02
N LEU A 11 -4.81 9.17 -13.24
CA LEU A 11 -6.04 9.15 -12.48
C LEU A 11 -5.78 9.02 -10.97
N PHE A 12 -4.92 8.09 -10.57
CA PHE A 12 -4.61 7.93 -9.14
C PHE A 12 -3.83 9.12 -8.56
N ILE A 13 -2.92 9.75 -9.32
CA ILE A 13 -2.24 10.98 -8.88
C ILE A 13 -3.26 12.08 -8.59
N GLU A 14 -4.25 12.26 -9.47
CA GLU A 14 -5.30 13.25 -9.29
C GLU A 14 -6.18 12.95 -8.06
N LEU A 15 -6.70 11.73 -7.95
CA LEU A 15 -7.57 11.33 -6.84
C LEU A 15 -6.85 11.37 -5.49
N VAL A 16 -5.64 10.81 -5.41
CA VAL A 16 -4.84 10.82 -4.18
C VAL A 16 -4.43 12.25 -3.83
N GLY A 17 -3.95 13.02 -4.81
CA GLY A 17 -3.50 14.39 -4.60
C GLY A 17 -4.60 15.30 -4.05
N ARG A 18 -5.82 15.19 -4.59
CA ARG A 18 -7.00 15.91 -4.11
C ARG A 18 -7.28 15.63 -2.63
N HIS A 19 -7.49 14.36 -2.27
CA HIS A 19 -7.82 13.99 -0.88
C HIS A 19 -6.69 14.27 0.10
N TYR A 20 -5.43 14.03 -0.30
CA TYR A 20 -4.29 14.24 0.59
C TYR A 20 -4.09 15.73 0.89
N ALA A 21 -4.29 16.60 -0.11
CA ALA A 21 -4.15 18.04 0.06
C ALA A 21 -5.33 18.70 0.80
N GLU A 22 -6.57 18.33 0.47
CA GLU A 22 -7.78 19.00 0.95
C GLU A 22 -8.22 18.50 2.33
N GLU A 23 -8.20 17.18 2.54
CA GLU A 23 -8.83 16.56 3.71
C GLU A 23 -7.81 16.18 4.80
N ILE A 24 -6.56 15.89 4.39
CA ILE A 24 -5.54 15.33 5.27
C ILE A 24 -4.40 16.31 5.57
N GLY A 25 -4.17 17.28 4.67
CA GLY A 25 -3.07 18.24 4.79
C GLY A 25 -1.70 17.69 4.40
N ILE A 26 -1.62 16.50 3.80
CA ILE A 26 -0.39 15.96 3.23
C ILE A 26 -0.18 16.61 1.86
N ARG A 27 0.78 17.53 1.77
CA ARG A 27 1.11 18.27 0.54
C ARG A 27 2.43 17.84 -0.10
N ASP A 28 2.99 16.71 0.34
CA ASP A 28 4.23 16.17 -0.19
C ASP A 28 3.96 15.43 -1.53
N PRO A 29 4.46 15.94 -2.68
CA PRO A 29 4.25 15.30 -3.97
C PRO A 29 4.87 13.90 -4.05
N GLN A 30 5.92 13.61 -3.28
CA GLN A 30 6.55 12.29 -3.26
C GLN A 30 5.62 11.24 -2.66
N VAL A 31 4.89 11.60 -1.60
CA VAL A 31 3.89 10.72 -0.97
C VAL A 31 2.74 10.45 -1.94
N VAL A 32 2.21 11.50 -2.58
CA VAL A 32 1.13 11.36 -3.57
C VAL A 32 1.54 10.44 -4.72
N ASN A 33 2.71 10.70 -5.31
CA ASN A 33 3.23 9.88 -6.42
C ASN A 33 3.47 8.44 -6.00
N TYR A 34 4.01 8.22 -4.79
CA TYR A 34 4.25 6.87 -4.28
C TYR A 34 2.95 6.09 -4.10
N VAL A 35 1.94 6.69 -3.47
CA VAL A 35 0.65 6.03 -3.24
C VAL A 35 -0.08 5.78 -4.55
N ALA A 36 -0.05 6.73 -5.49
CA ALA A 36 -0.63 6.53 -6.82
C ALA A 36 0.07 5.42 -7.61
N GLN A 37 1.40 5.33 -7.52
CA GLN A 37 2.17 4.23 -8.10
C GLN A 37 1.81 2.89 -7.45
N LEU A 38 1.70 2.84 -6.11
CA LEU A 38 1.29 1.64 -5.38
C LEU A 38 -0.09 1.15 -5.84
N LEU A 39 -1.08 2.04 -5.97
CA LEU A 39 -2.39 1.69 -6.49
C LEU A 39 -2.31 1.12 -7.91
N THR A 40 -1.48 1.74 -8.76
CA THR A 40 -1.26 1.30 -10.13
C THR A 40 -0.60 -0.08 -10.20
N GLU A 41 0.43 -0.32 -9.39
CA GLU A 41 1.15 -1.61 -9.34
C GLU A 41 0.23 -2.73 -8.87
N PHE A 42 -0.63 -2.48 -7.88
CA PHE A 42 -1.50 -3.51 -7.30
C PHE A 42 -2.78 -3.79 -8.11
N CYS A 43 -2.99 -3.10 -9.23
CA CYS A 43 -3.92 -3.57 -10.24
C CYS A 43 -3.46 -4.89 -10.90
N ASP A 44 -2.17 -5.20 -10.85
CA ASP A 44 -1.62 -6.50 -11.22
C ASP A 44 -1.58 -7.43 -9.99
N ALA A 45 -2.37 -8.51 -10.04
CA ALA A 45 -2.44 -9.49 -8.96
C ALA A 45 -1.09 -10.17 -8.69
N GLU A 46 -0.21 -10.28 -9.68
CA GLU A 46 1.14 -10.83 -9.47
C GLU A 46 1.98 -9.94 -8.54
N GLN A 47 1.78 -8.62 -8.58
CA GLN A 47 2.45 -7.68 -7.66
C GLN A 47 1.94 -7.82 -6.24
N LEU A 48 0.63 -8.08 -6.05
CA LEU A 48 0.05 -8.33 -4.72
C LEU A 48 0.63 -9.59 -4.06
N PHE A 49 0.87 -10.65 -4.84
CA PHE A 49 1.32 -11.96 -4.37
C PHE A 49 2.79 -12.26 -4.68
N LYS A 50 3.63 -11.23 -4.86
CA LYS A 50 5.04 -11.39 -5.27
C LYS A 50 5.95 -11.99 -4.22
N ILE A 51 5.62 -11.84 -2.92
CA ILE A 51 6.41 -12.45 -1.85
C ILE A 51 6.06 -13.93 -1.76
N ARG A 52 7.10 -14.76 -1.78
CA ARG A 52 7.00 -16.21 -1.71
C ARG A 52 7.75 -16.71 -0.49
N SER A 53 7.24 -17.78 0.12
CA SER A 53 7.99 -18.53 1.12
C SER A 53 9.17 -19.29 0.50
N GLU A 54 10.03 -19.86 1.35
CA GLU A 54 11.10 -20.78 0.92
C GLU A 54 10.57 -21.95 0.06
N ALA A 55 9.36 -22.42 0.32
CA ALA A 55 8.71 -23.47 -0.47
C ALA A 55 8.11 -22.97 -1.80
N GLY A 56 8.33 -21.70 -2.16
CA GLY A 56 7.84 -21.07 -3.41
C GLY A 56 6.37 -20.67 -3.40
N ARG A 57 5.65 -20.87 -2.28
CA ARG A 57 4.23 -20.52 -2.15
C ARG A 57 4.06 -19.01 -2.01
N PRO A 58 3.15 -18.36 -2.76
CA PRO A 58 2.83 -16.96 -2.55
C PRO A 58 2.22 -16.71 -1.15
N LEU A 59 2.71 -15.67 -0.48
CA LEU A 59 2.22 -15.26 0.84
C LEU A 59 1.08 -14.25 0.69
N SER A 60 0.03 -14.42 1.50
CA SER A 60 -1.14 -13.52 1.57
C SER A 60 -1.55 -13.21 3.01
N ASP A 61 -0.68 -13.56 3.94
CA ASP A 61 -0.83 -13.39 5.37
C ASP A 61 0.30 -12.48 5.85
N VAL A 62 -0.03 -11.42 6.57
CA VAL A 62 0.95 -10.40 6.96
C VAL A 62 1.93 -10.98 7.97
N GLY A 63 1.47 -11.83 8.89
CA GLY A 63 2.28 -12.57 9.84
C GLY A 63 3.28 -13.48 9.16
N GLU A 64 2.84 -14.25 8.15
CA GLU A 64 3.77 -15.05 7.33
C GLU A 64 4.82 -14.16 6.63
N MET A 65 4.42 -13.01 6.07
CA MET A 65 5.37 -12.08 5.44
C MET A 65 6.34 -11.48 6.47
N LEU A 66 5.90 -11.19 7.70
CA LEU A 66 6.75 -10.68 8.77
C LEU A 66 7.80 -11.71 9.17
N VAL A 67 7.42 -12.99 9.28
CA VAL A 67 8.37 -14.10 9.47
C VAL A 67 9.34 -14.14 8.30
N GLU A 68 8.84 -14.09 7.06
CA GLU A 68 9.64 -14.12 5.83
C GLU A 68 10.64 -12.95 5.74
N SER A 69 10.33 -11.82 6.38
CA SER A 69 11.19 -10.64 6.39
C SER A 69 12.38 -10.72 7.35
N ASN A 70 12.38 -11.64 8.31
CA ASN A 70 13.35 -11.65 9.40
C ASN A 70 14.71 -12.22 8.95
N PRO A 71 15.81 -11.45 8.98
CA PRO A 71 17.12 -11.90 8.51
C PRO A 71 17.96 -12.60 9.59
N VAL A 72 17.53 -12.55 10.86
CA VAL A 72 18.30 -13.10 12.00
C VAL A 72 17.77 -14.47 12.40
N PHE A 73 16.45 -14.59 12.50
CA PHE A 73 15.75 -15.80 12.96
C PHE A 73 14.76 -16.34 11.93
N GLY A 74 14.67 -15.72 10.76
CA GLY A 74 13.78 -16.11 9.68
C GLY A 74 14.54 -16.44 8.39
N PRO A 75 13.80 -16.60 7.28
CA PRO A 75 14.31 -17.09 6.02
C PRO A 75 14.93 -16.00 5.13
N ALA A 76 14.91 -14.72 5.54
CA ALA A 76 15.51 -13.67 4.71
C ALA A 76 17.04 -13.84 4.64
N PRO A 77 17.64 -14.06 3.46
CA PRO A 77 19.07 -14.32 3.31
C PRO A 77 19.94 -13.07 3.50
N SER A 78 19.34 -11.87 3.57
CA SER A 78 20.06 -10.60 3.71
C SER A 78 19.16 -9.48 4.23
N PHE A 79 19.80 -8.42 4.72
CA PHE A 79 19.13 -7.16 5.06
C PHE A 79 18.46 -6.49 3.85
N ASP A 80 18.99 -6.69 2.63
CA ASP A 80 18.32 -6.25 1.40
C ASP A 80 16.99 -6.98 1.19
N ARG A 81 16.96 -8.30 1.45
CA ARG A 81 15.70 -9.06 1.40
C ARG A 81 14.74 -8.58 2.46
N GLU A 82 15.19 -8.40 3.70
CA GLU A 82 14.36 -7.83 4.78
C GLU A 82 13.69 -6.54 4.29
N ARG A 83 14.49 -5.60 3.78
CA ARG A 83 13.99 -4.31 3.30
C ARG A 83 12.93 -4.48 2.21
N GLN A 84 13.16 -5.36 1.23
CA GLN A 84 12.21 -5.62 0.15
C GLN A 84 10.89 -6.19 0.67
N VAL A 85 10.94 -7.15 1.59
CA VAL A 85 9.74 -7.78 2.17
C VAL A 85 9.02 -6.77 3.07
N ARG A 86 9.73 -6.00 3.91
CA ARG A 86 9.16 -4.93 4.74
C ARG A 86 8.50 -3.83 3.91
N LYS A 87 9.12 -3.40 2.80
CA LYS A 87 8.48 -2.47 1.88
C LYS A 87 7.15 -3.04 1.38
N HIS A 88 7.16 -4.31 0.93
CA HIS A 88 5.93 -4.96 0.46
C HIS A 88 4.87 -5.08 1.55
N ILE A 89 5.24 -5.41 2.79
CA ILE A 89 4.29 -5.45 3.91
C ILE A 89 3.65 -4.07 4.12
N GLY A 90 4.44 -3.00 4.11
CA GLY A 90 3.94 -1.63 4.18
C GLY A 90 2.96 -1.31 3.05
N ASP A 91 3.34 -1.63 1.81
CA ASP A 91 2.51 -1.38 0.62
C ASP A 91 1.19 -2.17 0.68
N TYR A 92 1.30 -3.48 0.96
CA TYR A 92 0.19 -4.43 1.03
C TYR A 92 -0.82 -4.03 2.11
N THR A 93 -0.33 -3.72 3.31
CA THR A 93 -1.20 -3.30 4.41
C THR A 93 -1.83 -1.94 4.15
N LEU A 94 -1.10 -0.95 3.63
CA LEU A 94 -1.65 0.36 3.27
C LEU A 94 -2.78 0.21 2.24
N PHE A 95 -2.55 -0.60 1.21
CA PHE A 95 -3.56 -0.88 0.19
C PHE A 95 -4.82 -1.52 0.77
N PHE A 96 -4.69 -2.63 1.49
CA PHE A 96 -5.86 -3.36 2.00
C PHE A 96 -6.60 -2.58 3.09
N THR A 97 -5.89 -1.89 3.97
CA THR A 97 -6.52 -1.11 5.05
C THR A 97 -7.22 0.14 4.50
N GLY A 98 -6.71 0.77 3.43
CA GLY A 98 -7.35 1.92 2.79
C GLY A 98 -8.49 1.53 1.83
N MET A 99 -8.19 0.64 0.88
CA MET A 99 -9.11 0.31 -0.22
C MET A 99 -10.14 -0.77 0.12
N PHE A 100 -9.82 -1.69 1.03
CA PHE A 100 -10.67 -2.85 1.35
C PHE A 100 -10.75 -3.17 2.85
N PRO A 101 -10.96 -2.18 3.75
CA PRO A 101 -10.94 -2.41 5.20
C PRO A 101 -11.94 -3.47 5.67
N GLU A 102 -13.08 -3.58 5.00
CA GLU A 102 -14.13 -4.56 5.32
C GLU A 102 -13.67 -6.00 5.08
N SER A 103 -12.79 -6.20 4.10
CA SER A 103 -12.30 -7.52 3.73
C SER A 103 -11.35 -8.10 4.79
N ILE A 104 -10.61 -7.26 5.52
CA ILE A 104 -9.67 -7.70 6.57
C ILE A 104 -10.40 -8.48 7.67
N ASN A 105 -11.55 -7.95 8.12
CA ASN A 105 -12.37 -8.63 9.13
C ASN A 105 -13.01 -9.92 8.57
N ALA A 106 -13.40 -9.94 7.30
CA ALA A 106 -13.94 -11.14 6.64
C ALA A 106 -12.88 -12.25 6.51
N PHE A 107 -11.62 -11.89 6.20
CA PHE A 107 -10.50 -12.84 6.17
C PHE A 107 -10.23 -13.46 7.53
N ARG A 108 -10.30 -12.65 8.61
CA ARG A 108 -10.14 -13.13 9.99
C ARG A 108 -11.12 -14.25 10.32
N LEU A 109 -12.40 -14.03 10.02
CA LEU A 109 -13.49 -14.98 10.29
C LEU A 109 -13.41 -16.26 9.44
N ARG A 110 -12.98 -16.15 8.17
CA ARG A 110 -12.95 -17.29 7.24
C ARG A 110 -11.71 -18.19 7.38
N ARG A 111 -10.57 -17.63 7.79
CA ARG A 111 -9.28 -18.35 7.82
C ARG A 111 -8.76 -18.65 9.23
N ASN A 112 -9.58 -18.45 10.28
CA ASN A 112 -9.13 -18.53 11.69
C ASN A 112 -7.84 -17.72 11.93
N ARG A 113 -7.70 -16.56 11.27
CA ARG A 113 -6.52 -15.71 11.42
C ARG A 113 -6.62 -14.94 12.74
N VAL A 114 -5.47 -14.68 13.34
CA VAL A 114 -5.38 -14.00 14.65
C VAL A 114 -5.36 -12.47 14.47
N GLU A 115 -4.84 -11.99 13.34
CA GLU A 115 -4.64 -10.56 13.09
C GLU A 115 -5.95 -9.80 12.89
N ASN A 116 -6.09 -8.70 13.61
CA ASN A 116 -7.17 -7.75 13.42
C ASN A 116 -6.71 -6.51 12.63
N PHE A 117 -7.63 -5.60 12.30
CA PHE A 117 -7.34 -4.37 11.57
C PHE A 117 -6.21 -3.53 12.19
N VAL A 118 -6.15 -3.45 13.52
CA VAL A 118 -5.11 -2.71 14.25
C VAL A 118 -3.74 -3.36 14.07
N ASP A 119 -3.68 -4.69 14.05
CA ASP A 119 -2.42 -5.40 13.83
C ASP A 119 -1.88 -5.15 12.41
N TRP A 120 -2.76 -5.08 11.42
CA TRP A 120 -2.39 -4.72 10.04
C TRP A 120 -1.84 -3.30 9.95
N MET A 121 -2.49 -2.34 10.62
CA MET A 121 -1.98 -0.96 10.66
C MET A 121 -0.61 -0.87 11.33
N LYS A 122 -0.42 -1.56 12.46
CA LYS A 122 0.86 -1.61 13.17
C LYS A 122 1.95 -2.23 12.29
N ALA A 123 1.67 -3.37 11.67
CA ALA A 123 2.61 -4.06 10.80
C ALA A 123 3.04 -3.18 9.61
N GLY A 124 2.10 -2.46 8.98
CA GLY A 124 2.41 -1.54 7.90
C GLY A 124 3.29 -0.37 8.31
N LYS A 125 2.91 0.31 9.39
CA LYS A 125 3.64 1.44 9.97
C LYS A 125 5.06 1.06 10.38
N GLU A 126 5.20 -0.05 11.11
CA GLU A 126 6.50 -0.55 11.55
C GLU A 126 7.36 -0.95 10.36
N SER A 127 6.77 -1.56 9.32
CA SER A 127 7.54 -2.00 8.16
C SER A 127 8.08 -0.82 7.34
N TYR A 128 7.30 0.24 7.11
CA TYR A 128 7.83 1.46 6.52
C TYR A 128 8.87 2.15 7.39
N TYR A 129 8.68 2.17 8.72
CA TYR A 129 9.67 2.71 9.64
C TYR A 129 11.00 1.95 9.54
N ILE A 130 10.96 0.61 9.50
CA ILE A 130 12.17 -0.21 9.32
C ILE A 130 12.83 0.11 7.98
N VAL A 131 12.07 0.16 6.88
CA VAL A 131 12.59 0.52 5.55
C VAL A 131 13.24 1.91 5.56
N SER A 132 12.71 2.85 6.35
CA SER A 132 13.28 4.19 6.49
C SER A 132 14.62 4.22 7.23
N LYS A 133 15.00 3.14 7.94
CA LYS A 133 16.31 3.04 8.63
C LYS A 133 17.44 2.54 7.72
N PHE A 134 17.12 2.15 6.49
CA PHE A 134 18.12 1.81 5.48
C PHE A 134 18.66 3.10 4.85
N GLU A 135 19.52 3.80 5.57
CA GLU A 135 20.05 5.13 5.20
C GLU A 135 21.38 5.07 4.42
N PHE A 136 21.80 3.88 3.97
CA PHE A 136 23.06 3.66 3.28
C PHE A 136 22.89 3.41 1.78
N PHE A 137 23.95 3.70 1.01
CA PHE A 137 24.05 3.43 -0.43
C PHE A 137 22.86 4.00 -1.23
N GLU A 138 22.26 3.17 -2.08
CA GLU A 138 21.16 3.55 -2.98
C GLU A 138 19.86 3.90 -2.23
N TYR A 139 19.70 3.42 -0.99
CA TYR A 139 18.47 3.62 -0.21
C TYR A 139 18.40 4.95 0.52
N ALA A 140 19.55 5.62 0.71
CA ALA A 140 19.64 6.90 1.43
C ALA A 140 18.70 7.98 0.84
N LYS A 141 18.50 7.98 -0.48
CA LYS A 141 17.64 8.95 -1.17
C LYS A 141 16.15 8.75 -0.90
N VAL A 142 15.72 7.51 -0.69
CA VAL A 142 14.31 7.14 -0.53
C VAL A 142 13.91 6.93 0.93
N ALA A 143 14.88 6.75 1.83
CA ALA A 143 14.64 6.58 3.26
C ALA A 143 13.72 7.67 3.88
N PRO A 144 13.89 8.98 3.57
CA PRO A 144 13.00 10.02 4.09
C PRO A 144 11.53 9.83 3.71
N LEU A 145 11.25 9.39 2.46
CA LEU A 145 9.88 9.13 2.00
C LEU A 145 9.21 8.05 2.86
N PHE A 146 9.92 6.96 3.16
CA PHE A 146 9.39 5.90 4.02
C PHE A 146 9.19 6.34 5.46
N ALA A 147 10.01 7.26 5.97
CA ALA A 147 9.79 7.87 7.29
C ALA A 147 8.49 8.67 7.32
N VAL A 148 8.22 9.46 6.27
CA VAL A 148 6.97 10.23 6.12
C VAL A 148 5.77 9.29 5.97
N LEU A 149 5.87 8.23 5.18
CA LEU A 149 4.80 7.24 5.03
C LEU A 149 4.51 6.52 6.36
N ALA A 150 5.53 6.20 7.14
CA ALA A 150 5.36 5.59 8.46
C ALA A 150 4.70 6.56 9.46
N SER A 151 5.13 7.83 9.51
CA SER A 151 4.56 8.81 10.44
C SER A 151 3.11 9.15 10.11
N ASN A 152 2.76 9.18 8.83
CA ASN A 152 1.43 9.54 8.34
C ASN A 152 0.62 8.32 7.87
N PHE A 153 0.96 7.11 8.32
CA PHE A 153 0.35 5.88 7.81
C PHE A 153 -1.18 5.89 7.92
N GLU A 154 -1.69 6.24 9.10
CA GLU A 154 -3.13 6.28 9.39
C GLU A 154 -3.88 7.32 8.53
N GLN A 155 -3.24 8.45 8.31
CA GLN A 155 -3.72 9.51 7.43
C GLN A 155 -3.75 9.06 5.96
N CYS A 156 -2.71 8.34 5.52
CA CYS A 156 -2.65 7.78 4.17
C CYS A 156 -3.76 6.73 3.96
N VAL A 157 -4.01 5.89 4.97
CA VAL A 157 -5.12 4.91 4.97
C VAL A 157 -6.47 5.60 4.82
N TYR A 158 -6.71 6.66 5.60
CA TYR A 158 -7.97 7.41 5.51
C TYR A 158 -8.13 8.07 4.14
N GLY A 159 -7.10 8.74 3.63
CA GLY A 159 -7.16 9.36 2.30
C GLY A 159 -7.39 8.33 1.18
N LEU A 160 -6.79 7.14 1.28
CA LEU A 160 -7.07 6.03 0.37
C LEU A 160 -8.51 5.52 0.45
N ASN A 161 -9.11 5.55 1.63
CA ASN A 161 -10.52 5.20 1.79
C ASN A 161 -11.44 6.20 1.07
N MET A 162 -11.09 7.49 1.04
CA MET A 162 -11.81 8.48 0.24
C MET A 162 -11.67 8.22 -1.26
N VAL A 163 -10.45 7.91 -1.72
CA VAL A 163 -10.20 7.50 -3.12
C VAL A 163 -11.05 6.28 -3.50
N LYS A 164 -11.13 5.27 -2.61
CA LYS A 164 -12.02 4.11 -2.80
C LYS A 164 -13.47 4.53 -3.02
N ASN A 165 -13.97 5.47 -2.22
CA ASN A 165 -15.36 5.94 -2.33
C ASN A 165 -15.61 6.65 -3.68
N ASP A 166 -14.70 7.50 -4.15
CA ASP A 166 -14.82 8.12 -5.48
C ASP A 166 -14.90 7.06 -6.59
N LEU A 167 -14.03 6.04 -6.53
CA LEU A 167 -13.99 4.98 -7.53
C LEU A 167 -15.29 4.18 -7.54
N GLN A 168 -15.92 3.97 -6.39
CA GLN A 168 -17.24 3.35 -6.30
C GLN A 168 -18.33 4.23 -6.92
N GLU A 169 -18.28 5.54 -6.69
CA GLU A 169 -19.20 6.50 -7.33
C GLU A 169 -19.04 6.53 -8.86
N MET A 170 -17.81 6.52 -9.37
CA MET A 170 -17.52 6.46 -10.82
C MET A 170 -18.04 5.17 -11.48
N GLN A 171 -18.17 4.08 -10.72
CA GLN A 171 -18.74 2.83 -11.22
C GLN A 171 -20.28 2.87 -11.29
N HIS A 172 -20.94 3.80 -10.59
CA HIS A 172 -22.40 3.87 -10.60
C HIS A 172 -22.94 4.37 -11.96
N PRO A 173 -23.95 3.69 -12.53
CA PRO A 173 -24.47 4.00 -13.87
C PRO A 173 -25.13 5.40 -13.98
N ILE A 174 -25.52 6.01 -12.86
CA ILE A 174 -26.10 7.36 -12.85
C ILE A 174 -25.02 8.43 -13.07
N MET A 175 -23.84 8.29 -12.44
CA MET A 175 -22.72 9.22 -12.62
C MET A 175 -22.13 9.16 -14.03
N ARG A 176 -22.10 7.98 -14.67
CA ARG A 176 -21.66 7.84 -16.07
C ARG A 176 -22.50 8.69 -17.05
N ARG A 177 -23.81 8.81 -16.82
CA ARG A 177 -24.70 9.60 -17.69
C ARG A 177 -24.52 11.12 -17.53
N THR A 178 -24.19 11.60 -16.33
CA THR A 178 -24.05 13.04 -16.09
C THR A 178 -22.82 13.61 -16.79
N SER A 179 -21.73 12.85 -16.89
CA SER A 179 -20.54 13.25 -17.66
C SER A 179 -20.76 13.22 -19.17
N GLU A 180 -21.65 12.36 -19.69
CA GLU A 180 -22.06 12.35 -21.10
C GLU A 180 -23.00 13.52 -21.46
N LEU A 181 -23.70 14.10 -20.48
CA LEU A 181 -24.62 15.23 -20.68
C LEU A 181 -23.95 16.60 -20.52
N LEU A 182 -22.72 16.64 -20.00
CA LEU A 182 -21.93 17.86 -19.77
C LEU A 182 -20.76 18.01 -20.76
N MET A 183 -20.67 17.13 -21.76
CA MET A 183 -19.75 17.21 -22.91
C MET A 183 -20.53 17.55 -24.18
#